data_AF-C3XSI0-F1
#
_entry.id   AF-C3XSI0-F1
#
_cell.length_a   1.000
_cell.length_b   1.000
_cell.length_c   1.000
_cell.angle_alpha   90.00
_cell.angle_beta   90.00
_cell.angle_gamma   90.00
#
_symmetry.space_group_name_H-M   'P 1'
#
loop_
_entity.id
_entity.type
_entity.pdbx_description
1 polymer ?
#
loop_
_entity_poly.entity_id
_entity_poly.type
_entity_poly.pdbx_seq_one_letter_code
_entity_poly.pdbx_strand_id
1 'polypeptide(L)'
;CTFEQDACSWTDVSTGSYSWRRDRNGTTTSNTGPSVDHTVGTMLGWYMAVEAYTGTVNNLARLKSPTLRQGGAACMLKFWYHMYGSGIGRLNVYIQLGPVAETQVWSLNQDRGNQWRQAVVYIGRARGEFTVLFEAIRSLSTAGDIAIDDITFENCALPAAQTSCTRDQYRCTSQACVDADRVCDFSDDCGDNSDE
;
A
#
# COMPACT_ATOMS: atom_id res chain seq x y z
N CYS A 1 -7.33 -6.50 0.26
CA CYS A 1 -6.97 -7.21 1.49
C CYS A 1 -7.60 -6.45 2.63
N THR A 2 -8.65 -7.02 3.19
CA THR A 2 -9.47 -6.42 4.25
C THR A 2 -9.12 -6.99 5.63
N PHE A 3 -8.11 -7.87 5.69
CA PHE A 3 -7.67 -8.56 6.91
C PHE A 3 -8.72 -9.41 7.65
N GLU A 4 -9.93 -9.59 7.12
CA GLU A 4 -11.03 -10.31 7.82
C GLU A 4 -10.82 -11.80 8.02
N GLN A 5 -10.09 -12.45 7.11
CA GLN A 5 -9.82 -13.90 7.19
C GLN A 5 -8.38 -14.14 7.65
N ASP A 6 -7.43 -13.51 6.97
CA ASP A 6 -5.99 -13.64 7.20
C ASP A 6 -5.23 -12.36 6.79
N ALA A 7 -3.90 -12.42 6.73
CA ALA A 7 -3.08 -11.29 6.30
C ALA A 7 -2.98 -11.12 4.78
N CYS A 8 -3.71 -11.89 3.96
CA CYS A 8 -3.63 -11.91 2.50
C CYS A 8 -2.18 -12.01 1.97
N SER A 9 -1.37 -12.84 2.62
CA SER A 9 0.08 -13.01 2.34
C SER A 9 0.95 -11.77 2.57
N TRP A 10 0.42 -10.71 3.17
CA TRP A 10 1.25 -9.65 3.75
C TRP A 10 2.03 -10.22 4.93
N THR A 11 3.32 -9.89 4.98
CA THR A 11 4.25 -10.46 5.96
C THR A 11 4.90 -9.33 6.73
N ASP A 12 4.83 -9.38 8.05
CA ASP A 12 5.67 -8.52 8.89
C ASP A 12 7.13 -8.94 8.78
N VAL A 13 7.99 -7.99 8.43
CA VAL A 13 9.44 -8.16 8.29
C VAL A 13 10.18 -7.24 9.27
N SER A 14 9.51 -6.87 10.35
CA SER A 14 10.05 -5.97 11.38
C SER A 14 11.14 -6.66 12.18
N THR A 15 12.02 -5.86 12.79
CA THR A 15 13.02 -6.35 13.74
C THR A 15 12.74 -5.79 15.12
N GLY A 16 12.69 -6.66 16.13
CA GLY A 16 12.35 -6.28 17.50
C GLY A 16 10.85 -6.37 17.80
N SER A 17 10.40 -5.63 18.81
CA SER A 17 9.04 -5.75 19.37
C SER A 17 8.02 -4.75 18.82
N TYR A 18 8.46 -3.73 18.10
CA TYR A 18 7.57 -2.84 17.34
C TYR A 18 7.36 -3.43 15.94
N SER A 19 6.25 -4.12 15.76
CA SER A 19 5.91 -4.87 14.55
C SER A 19 4.44 -4.73 14.19
N TRP A 20 4.13 -4.94 12.91
CA TRP A 20 2.75 -4.99 12.45
C TRP A 20 2.09 -6.27 12.92
N ARG A 21 0.87 -6.12 13.44
CA ARG A 21 0.03 -7.24 13.85
C ARG A 21 -1.39 -7.03 13.39
N ARG A 22 -2.03 -8.15 13.07
CA ARG A 22 -3.47 -8.16 12.83
C ARG A 22 -4.18 -7.98 14.16
N ASP A 23 -5.07 -7.01 14.21
CA ASP A 23 -5.78 -6.60 15.43
C ASP A 23 -7.26 -6.30 15.11
N ARG A 24 -8.10 -6.28 16.15
CA ARG A 24 -9.54 -6.01 16.09
C ARG A 24 -10.10 -5.35 17.35
N ASN A 25 -9.37 -5.36 18.46
CA ASN A 25 -9.94 -5.03 19.77
C ASN A 25 -9.82 -3.54 20.13
N GLY A 26 -9.49 -2.71 19.15
CA GLY A 26 -9.15 -1.32 19.37
C GLY A 26 -7.91 -1.15 20.25
N THR A 27 -7.43 0.08 20.29
CA THR A 27 -6.30 0.43 21.14
C THR A 27 -6.66 0.46 22.62
N THR A 28 -5.73 -0.01 23.46
CA THR A 28 -5.82 0.11 24.92
C THR A 28 -5.40 1.50 25.43
N THR A 29 -4.77 2.31 24.59
CA THR A 29 -4.31 3.65 24.96
C THR A 29 -5.42 4.68 24.76
N SER A 30 -5.57 5.62 25.70
CA SER A 30 -6.59 6.66 25.58
C SER A 30 -6.19 7.69 24.53
N ASN A 31 -7.17 8.23 23.79
CA ASN A 31 -6.98 9.24 22.73
C ASN A 31 -6.10 8.79 21.56
N THR A 32 -6.18 7.50 21.24
CA THR A 32 -5.63 6.89 20.02
C THR A 32 -6.74 6.10 19.33
N GLY A 33 -6.42 5.38 18.26
CA GLY A 33 -7.38 4.50 17.59
C GLY A 33 -6.67 3.50 16.68
N PRO A 34 -7.44 2.78 15.86
CA PRO A 34 -8.90 2.86 15.71
C PRO A 34 -9.64 2.10 16.84
N SER A 35 -10.94 2.37 17.00
CA SER A 35 -11.82 1.58 17.90
C SER A 35 -12.57 0.46 17.19
N VAL A 36 -12.69 0.56 15.87
CA VAL A 36 -13.33 -0.39 14.96
C VAL A 36 -12.56 -0.43 13.65
N ASP A 37 -12.61 -1.56 12.97
CA ASP A 37 -12.04 -1.70 11.62
C ASP A 37 -12.77 -0.83 10.59
N HIS A 38 -12.20 -0.70 9.39
CA HIS A 38 -12.84 0.06 8.32
C HIS A 38 -13.86 -0.78 7.55
N THR A 39 -13.55 -2.05 7.30
CA THR A 39 -14.32 -2.95 6.44
C THR A 39 -15.75 -3.20 6.94
N VAL A 40 -15.88 -3.66 8.18
CA VAL A 40 -17.14 -4.03 8.86
C VAL A 40 -17.65 -2.85 9.68
N GLY A 41 -16.76 -1.98 10.16
CA GLY A 41 -17.12 -0.83 10.98
C GLY A 41 -17.53 -1.22 12.41
N THR A 42 -17.05 -2.37 12.90
CA THR A 42 -17.37 -2.87 14.25
C THR A 42 -16.12 -3.40 14.95
N MET A 43 -16.20 -3.65 16.26
CA MET A 43 -15.10 -4.26 17.03
C MET A 43 -14.81 -5.73 16.63
N LEU A 44 -15.59 -6.29 15.71
CA LEU A 44 -15.43 -7.67 15.24
C LEU A 44 -14.60 -7.78 13.97
N GLY A 45 -14.48 -6.70 13.20
CA GLY A 45 -13.66 -6.67 12.00
C GLY A 45 -12.18 -6.48 12.33
N TRP A 46 -11.34 -6.72 11.34
CA TRP A 46 -9.91 -6.84 11.51
C TRP A 46 -9.16 -5.82 10.66
N TYR A 47 -8.08 -5.30 11.23
CA TYR A 47 -7.15 -4.40 10.54
C TYR A 47 -5.72 -4.82 10.87
N MET A 48 -4.75 -4.18 10.22
CA MET A 48 -3.33 -4.34 10.53
C MET A 48 -2.83 -3.10 11.26
N ALA A 49 -2.17 -3.26 12.40
CA ALA A 49 -1.74 -2.12 13.22
C ALA A 49 -0.38 -2.34 13.89
N VAL A 50 0.22 -1.21 14.27
CA VAL A 50 1.37 -1.12 15.18
C VAL A 50 0.93 -0.36 16.42
N GLU A 51 1.24 -0.86 17.62
CA GLU A 51 0.91 -0.12 18.85
C GLU A 51 2.16 0.53 19.43
N ALA A 52 2.04 1.82 19.73
CA ALA A 52 3.14 2.67 20.16
C ALA A 52 3.63 2.36 21.58
N TYR A 53 2.92 1.57 22.38
CA TYR A 53 3.45 1.13 23.69
C TYR A 53 4.47 -0.02 23.57
N THR A 54 4.61 -0.64 22.40
CA THR A 54 5.61 -1.68 22.14
C THR A 54 6.89 -1.09 21.55
N GLY A 55 8.04 -1.68 21.89
CA GLY A 55 9.35 -1.24 21.40
C GLY A 55 9.88 0.06 22.03
N THR A 56 10.93 0.60 21.43
CA THR A 56 11.60 1.84 21.80
C THR A 56 11.49 2.89 20.69
N VAL A 57 11.83 4.13 21.05
CA VAL A 57 11.81 5.29 20.14
C VAL A 57 12.60 4.99 18.86
N ASN A 58 12.07 5.41 17.70
CA ASN A 58 12.65 5.20 16.37
C ASN A 58 12.74 3.73 15.92
N ASN A 59 12.09 2.79 16.61
CA ASN A 59 11.90 1.48 16.00
C ASN A 59 11.03 1.58 14.75
N LEU A 60 11.38 0.74 13.77
CA LEU A 60 10.75 0.65 12.48
C LEU A 60 9.98 -0.67 12.42
N ALA A 61 8.71 -0.60 12.07
CA ALA A 61 7.90 -1.76 11.75
C ALA A 61 7.63 -1.78 10.25
N ARG A 62 7.90 -2.89 9.56
CA ARG A 62 7.73 -3.02 8.11
C ARG A 62 6.79 -4.18 7.79
N LEU A 63 5.71 -3.88 7.08
CA LEU A 63 4.80 -4.88 6.51
C LEU A 63 5.05 -4.95 4.99
N LYS A 64 5.41 -6.13 4.52
CA LYS A 64 5.77 -6.39 3.13
C LYS A 64 4.61 -7.06 2.39
N SER A 65 4.29 -6.56 1.20
CA SER A 65 3.32 -7.18 0.31
C SER A 65 3.83 -8.51 -0.25
N PRO A 66 2.93 -9.36 -0.79
CA PRO A 66 3.34 -10.39 -1.73
C PRO A 66 4.13 -9.80 -2.90
N THR A 67 4.98 -10.61 -3.53
CA THR A 67 5.68 -10.21 -4.76
C THR A 67 4.69 -10.01 -5.89
N LEU A 68 4.62 -8.77 -6.39
CA LEU A 68 3.88 -8.40 -7.58
C LEU A 68 4.82 -8.48 -8.79
N ARG A 69 4.24 -8.67 -9.98
CA ARG A 69 4.98 -8.79 -11.24
C ARG A 69 4.34 -7.91 -12.29
N GLN A 70 5.17 -7.18 -13.04
CA GLN A 70 4.75 -6.37 -14.18
C GLN A 70 3.62 -5.39 -13.85
N GLY A 71 3.93 -4.33 -13.11
CA GLY A 71 2.97 -3.26 -12.84
C GLY A 71 2.68 -2.46 -14.10
N GLY A 72 1.40 -2.30 -14.46
CA GLY A 72 0.95 -1.46 -15.58
C GLY A 72 1.16 0.04 -15.35
N ALA A 73 1.12 0.82 -16.43
CA ALA A 73 1.36 2.27 -16.42
C ALA A 73 0.46 3.04 -15.44
N ALA A 74 -0.79 2.61 -15.28
CA ALA A 74 -1.76 3.24 -14.37
C ALA A 74 -1.84 2.58 -12.97
N CYS A 75 -0.87 1.73 -12.61
CA CYS A 75 -0.90 0.99 -11.35
C CYS A 75 -0.97 1.93 -10.15
N MET A 76 -1.96 1.71 -9.28
CA MET A 76 -2.14 2.45 -8.04
C MET A 76 -2.40 1.52 -6.87
N LEU A 77 -1.86 1.90 -5.72
CA LEU A 77 -2.16 1.32 -4.43
C LEU A 77 -3.15 2.23 -3.72
N LYS A 78 -4.27 1.67 -3.28
CA LYS A 78 -5.21 2.33 -2.37
C LYS A 78 -5.25 1.58 -1.06
N PHE A 79 -5.36 2.32 0.04
CA PHE A 79 -5.52 1.74 1.36
C PHE A 79 -6.20 2.75 2.28
N TRP A 80 -6.85 2.24 3.31
CA TRP A 80 -7.35 3.05 4.41
C TRP A 80 -6.34 3.06 5.54
N TYR A 81 -6.22 4.20 6.21
CA TYR A 81 -5.33 4.38 7.36
C TYR A 81 -6.04 5.13 8.48
N HIS A 82 -5.64 4.85 9.72
CA HIS A 82 -6.04 5.57 10.91
C HIS A 82 -4.79 6.02 11.66
N MET A 83 -4.71 7.32 11.93
CA MET A 83 -3.56 7.97 12.55
C MET A 83 -4.05 9.07 13.49
N TYR A 84 -4.24 8.72 14.76
CA TYR A 84 -4.79 9.60 15.80
C TYR A 84 -3.99 9.49 17.09
N GLY A 85 -3.55 10.62 17.64
CA GLY A 85 -2.80 10.69 18.88
C GLY A 85 -1.78 11.82 18.87
N SER A 86 -1.60 12.48 20.00
CA SER A 86 -0.62 13.58 20.19
C SER A 86 0.82 13.15 19.92
N GLY A 87 1.05 11.84 19.94
CA GLY A 87 2.31 11.17 19.72
C GLY A 87 2.37 10.38 18.42
N ILE A 88 1.57 10.72 17.41
CA ILE A 88 1.52 9.90 16.21
C ILE A 88 2.89 9.75 15.54
N GLY A 89 3.19 8.53 15.13
CA GLY A 89 4.41 8.20 14.41
C GLY A 89 4.39 8.69 12.95
N ARG A 90 5.21 8.05 12.13
CA ARG A 90 5.20 8.24 10.68
C ARG A 90 4.77 6.96 10.00
N LEU A 91 3.94 7.05 8.97
CA LEU A 91 3.65 5.97 8.03
C LEU A 91 4.26 6.33 6.68
N ASN A 92 5.03 5.42 6.12
CA ASN A 92 5.65 5.53 4.81
C ASN A 92 5.19 4.37 3.91
N VAL A 93 5.16 4.62 2.61
CA VAL A 93 5.04 3.57 1.60
C VAL A 93 6.29 3.59 0.72
N TYR A 94 6.91 2.43 0.57
CA TYR A 94 8.03 2.21 -0.34
C TYR A 94 7.66 1.21 -1.42
N ILE A 95 8.22 1.40 -2.61
CA ILE A 95 8.27 0.39 -3.66
C ILE A 95 9.70 -0.17 -3.68
N GLN A 96 9.81 -1.49 -3.58
CA GLN A 96 11.08 -2.21 -3.71
C GLN A 96 11.12 -2.91 -5.07
N LEU A 97 12.03 -2.48 -5.95
CA LEU A 97 12.32 -3.11 -7.25
C LEU A 97 13.54 -4.02 -7.10
N GLY A 98 13.35 -5.34 -7.30
CA GLY A 98 14.41 -6.32 -7.08
C GLY A 98 14.94 -6.33 -5.62
N PRO A 99 16.20 -6.73 -5.38
CA PRO A 99 16.67 -7.03 -4.02
C PRO A 99 17.10 -5.81 -3.18
N VAL A 100 17.32 -4.63 -3.77
CA VAL A 100 17.98 -3.51 -3.07
C VAL A 100 17.32 -2.15 -3.31
N ALA A 101 16.71 -1.90 -4.47
CA ALA A 101 16.23 -0.56 -4.81
C ALA A 101 14.87 -0.28 -4.15
N GLU A 102 14.88 0.46 -3.04
CA GLU A 102 13.68 0.99 -2.38
C GLU A 102 13.49 2.48 -2.73
N THR A 103 12.29 2.84 -3.18
CA THR A 103 11.89 4.24 -3.42
C THR A 103 10.71 4.59 -2.53
N GLN A 104 10.83 5.66 -1.75
CA GLN A 104 9.71 6.18 -0.98
C GLN A 104 8.73 6.89 -1.93
N VAL A 105 7.49 6.43 -1.96
CA VAL A 105 6.43 6.99 -2.82
C VAL A 105 5.34 7.70 -2.05
N TRP A 106 5.27 7.51 -0.73
CA TRP A 106 4.32 8.20 0.12
C TRP A 106 4.83 8.31 1.55
N SER A 107 4.44 9.38 2.26
CA SER A 107 4.78 9.59 3.67
C SER A 107 3.75 10.47 4.36
N LEU A 108 3.46 10.14 5.62
CA LEU A 108 2.59 10.92 6.50
C LEU A 108 3.09 10.84 7.94
N ASN A 109 3.20 11.97 8.63
CA ASN A 109 3.69 12.07 10.01
C ASN A 109 2.82 12.98 10.89
N GLN A 110 1.53 13.10 10.58
CA GLN A 110 0.62 14.03 11.24
C GLN A 110 -0.62 13.31 11.74
N ASP A 111 -1.19 13.84 12.82
CA ASP A 111 -2.48 13.40 13.34
C ASP A 111 -3.55 13.79 12.31
N ARG A 112 -4.44 12.84 12.00
CA ARG A 112 -5.51 12.97 11.03
C ARG A 112 -6.90 12.88 11.65
N GLY A 113 -6.99 12.96 12.96
CA GLY A 113 -8.19 12.85 13.77
C GLY A 113 -8.61 11.40 13.96
N ASN A 114 -9.59 11.20 14.84
CA ASN A 114 -10.15 9.88 15.13
C ASN A 114 -11.11 9.41 14.03
N GLN A 115 -10.56 9.14 12.84
CA GLN A 115 -11.31 8.64 11.69
C GLN A 115 -10.40 7.92 10.71
N TRP A 116 -10.95 6.91 10.04
CA TRP A 116 -10.32 6.30 8.89
C TRP A 116 -10.26 7.29 7.72
N ARG A 117 -9.14 7.28 6.99
CA ARG A 117 -8.93 8.07 5.77
C ARG A 117 -8.33 7.21 4.69
N GLN A 118 -8.67 7.50 3.44
CA GLN A 118 -8.10 6.80 2.30
C GLN A 118 -6.85 7.51 1.79
N ALA A 119 -5.84 6.74 1.42
CA ALA A 119 -4.69 7.17 0.64
C ALA A 119 -4.70 6.49 -0.73
N VAL A 120 -4.24 7.23 -1.74
CA VAL A 120 -3.99 6.73 -3.10
C VAL A 120 -2.53 7.03 -3.43
N VAL A 121 -1.80 5.99 -3.84
CA VAL A 121 -0.38 6.05 -4.18
C VAL A 121 -0.21 5.54 -5.60
N TYR A 122 0.31 6.39 -6.48
CA TYR A 122 0.60 6.03 -7.86
C TYR A 122 1.93 5.28 -7.93
N ILE A 123 1.87 3.99 -8.27
CA ILE A 123 3.04 3.13 -8.44
C ILE A 123 3.59 3.29 -9.86
N GLY A 124 2.70 3.38 -10.85
CA GLY A 124 3.05 3.48 -12.25
C GLY A 124 3.68 2.19 -12.81
N ARG A 125 4.31 2.32 -13.97
CA ARG A 125 4.96 1.19 -14.66
C ARG A 125 6.09 0.61 -13.80
N ALA A 126 5.96 -0.66 -13.43
CA ALA A 126 6.99 -1.41 -12.72
C ALA A 126 7.43 -2.64 -13.52
N ARG A 127 8.61 -2.57 -14.13
CA ARG A 127 9.20 -3.68 -14.90
C ARG A 127 9.75 -4.75 -13.96
N GLY A 128 9.35 -6.00 -14.17
CA GLY A 128 9.82 -7.14 -13.38
C GLY A 128 9.08 -7.34 -12.07
N GLU A 129 9.76 -7.92 -11.09
CA GLU A 129 9.22 -8.17 -9.75
C GLU A 129 9.36 -6.94 -8.87
N PHE A 130 8.31 -6.62 -8.12
CA PHE A 130 8.31 -5.55 -7.15
C PHE A 130 7.48 -5.90 -5.92
N THR A 131 7.78 -5.25 -4.81
CA THR A 131 6.99 -5.35 -3.58
C THR A 131 6.69 -3.96 -3.02
N VAL A 132 5.61 -3.85 -2.28
CA VAL A 132 5.24 -2.65 -1.53
C VAL A 132 5.54 -2.89 -0.06
N LEU A 133 6.11 -1.89 0.60
CA LEU A 133 6.40 -1.90 2.03
C LEU A 133 5.62 -0.77 2.70
N PHE A 134 4.80 -1.12 3.69
CA PHE A 134 4.32 -0.15 4.67
C PHE A 134 5.31 -0.09 5.82
N GLU A 135 5.90 1.07 6.04
CA GLU A 135 6.81 1.29 7.15
C GLU A 135 6.20 2.26 8.15
N ALA A 136 6.06 1.81 9.40
CA ALA A 136 5.71 2.67 10.50
C ALA A 136 6.96 2.99 11.32
N ILE A 137 7.12 4.26 11.70
CA ILE A 137 8.18 4.75 12.57
C ILE A 137 7.55 5.21 13.87
N ARG A 138 7.95 4.58 14.97
CA ARG A 138 7.47 4.94 16.31
C ARG A 138 8.01 6.31 16.72
N SER A 139 7.14 7.19 17.22
CA SER A 139 7.55 8.47 17.80
C SER A 139 8.12 8.30 19.23
N LEU A 140 8.37 9.41 19.92
CA LEU A 140 8.77 9.42 21.34
C LEU A 140 7.63 8.99 22.30
N SER A 141 6.38 9.09 21.86
CA SER A 141 5.19 8.89 22.69
C SER A 141 4.64 7.47 22.56
N THR A 142 3.90 7.03 23.57
CA THR A 142 3.14 5.76 23.55
C THR A 142 1.70 5.94 23.06
N ALA A 143 1.27 7.17 22.75
CA ALA A 143 -0.06 7.50 22.26
C ALA A 143 0.00 7.86 20.77
N GLY A 144 0.19 6.86 19.90
CA GLY A 144 0.45 7.08 18.48
C GLY A 144 0.35 5.82 17.64
N ASP A 145 -0.71 5.05 17.84
CA ASP A 145 -0.97 3.83 17.08
C ASP A 145 -1.27 4.17 15.62
N ILE A 146 -0.81 3.31 14.72
CA ILE A 146 -1.06 3.45 13.28
C ILE A 146 -1.72 2.16 12.82
N ALA A 147 -2.86 2.30 12.17
CA ALA A 147 -3.57 1.17 11.56
C ALA A 147 -3.77 1.39 10.07
N ILE A 148 -3.79 0.30 9.33
CA ILE A 148 -4.15 0.23 7.92
C ILE A 148 -5.18 -0.87 7.69
N ASP A 149 -6.04 -0.66 6.71
CA ASP A 149 -7.08 -1.60 6.31
C ASP A 149 -7.40 -1.45 4.81
N ASP A 150 -8.17 -2.38 4.24
CA ASP A 150 -8.74 -2.30 2.90
C ASP A 150 -7.72 -1.96 1.79
N ILE A 151 -6.63 -2.72 1.78
CA ILE A 151 -5.53 -2.51 0.82
C ILE A 151 -5.89 -3.12 -0.54
N THR A 152 -5.85 -2.31 -1.59
CA THR A 152 -6.17 -2.71 -2.95
C THR A 152 -5.13 -2.19 -3.94
N PHE A 153 -4.85 -3.02 -4.95
CA PHE A 153 -4.08 -2.63 -6.12
C PHE A 153 -5.04 -2.51 -7.29
N GLU A 154 -5.10 -1.34 -7.92
CA GLU A 154 -5.94 -1.07 -9.07
C GLU A 154 -5.08 -0.76 -10.30
N ASN A 155 -5.53 -1.20 -11.47
CA ASN A 155 -4.86 -0.97 -12.77
C ASN A 155 -3.38 -1.40 -12.82
N CYS A 156 -3.01 -2.38 -11.99
CA CYS A 156 -1.64 -2.88 -11.93
C CYS A 156 -1.34 -4.02 -12.90
N ALA A 157 -2.36 -4.62 -13.52
CA ALA A 157 -2.16 -5.60 -14.58
C ALA A 157 -1.80 -4.90 -15.89
N LEU A 158 -0.92 -5.53 -16.68
CA LEU A 158 -0.72 -5.15 -18.08
C LEU A 158 -2.00 -5.43 -18.90
N PRO A 159 -2.24 -4.67 -19.98
CA PRO A 159 -3.37 -4.91 -20.85
C PRO A 159 -3.28 -6.32 -21.46
N ALA A 160 -4.42 -7.02 -21.50
CA ALA A 160 -4.49 -8.36 -22.05
C ALA A 160 -4.42 -8.33 -23.58
N ALA A 161 -3.83 -9.36 -24.18
CA ALA A 161 -3.83 -9.57 -25.62
C ALA A 161 -5.27 -9.64 -26.16
N GLN A 162 -5.50 -9.00 -27.31
CA GLN A 162 -6.80 -8.97 -27.99
C GLN A 162 -6.67 -9.47 -29.43
N THR A 163 -7.79 -9.96 -29.98
CA THR A 163 -7.86 -10.43 -31.38
C THR A 163 -7.77 -9.30 -32.39
N SER A 164 -8.30 -8.12 -32.05
CA SER A 164 -8.34 -6.94 -32.91
C SER A 164 -8.48 -5.69 -32.06
N CYS A 165 -7.79 -4.61 -32.44
CA CYS A 165 -7.96 -3.30 -31.82
C CYS A 165 -9.02 -2.48 -32.57
N THR A 166 -9.65 -1.53 -31.86
CA THR A 166 -10.55 -0.56 -32.50
C THR A 166 -9.79 0.48 -33.31
N ARG A 167 -10.49 1.33 -34.07
CA ARG A 167 -9.87 2.34 -34.96
C ARG A 167 -9.01 3.35 -34.20
N ASP A 168 -9.35 3.63 -32.95
CA ASP A 168 -8.68 4.65 -32.11
C ASP A 168 -7.64 4.04 -31.16
N GLN A 169 -7.22 2.80 -31.43
CA GLN A 169 -6.27 2.05 -30.61
C GLN A 169 -5.04 1.62 -31.41
N TYR A 170 -3.91 1.60 -30.73
CA TYR A 170 -2.66 1.06 -31.20
C TYR A 170 -2.48 -0.39 -30.76
N ARG A 171 -1.98 -1.23 -31.68
CA ARG A 171 -1.75 -2.65 -31.41
C ARG A 171 -0.30 -2.89 -31.02
N CYS A 172 -0.10 -3.25 -29.76
CA CYS A 172 1.20 -3.60 -29.20
C CYS A 172 1.80 -4.87 -29.82
N THR A 173 3.10 -5.07 -29.66
CA THR A 173 3.78 -6.33 -30.04
C THR A 173 3.27 -7.50 -29.20
N SER A 174 2.90 -7.25 -27.94
CA SER A 174 2.21 -8.15 -27.01
C SER A 174 0.78 -8.52 -27.44
N GLN A 175 0.30 -7.95 -28.56
CA GLN A 175 -1.06 -8.07 -29.07
C GLN A 175 -2.13 -7.41 -28.21
N ALA A 176 -1.72 -6.69 -27.16
CA ALA A 176 -2.60 -5.80 -26.42
C ALA A 176 -3.01 -4.60 -27.29
N CYS A 177 -4.09 -3.95 -26.88
CA CYS A 177 -4.55 -2.71 -27.48
C CYS A 177 -4.47 -1.61 -26.43
N VAL A 178 -3.80 -0.51 -26.76
CA VAL A 178 -3.74 0.71 -25.96
C VAL A 178 -4.34 1.86 -26.77
N ASP A 179 -4.83 2.90 -26.09
CA ASP A 179 -5.43 4.04 -26.79
C ASP A 179 -4.36 4.78 -27.61
N ALA A 180 -4.71 5.25 -28.81
CA ALA A 180 -3.74 5.85 -29.72
C ALA A 180 -3.13 7.17 -29.21
N ASP A 181 -3.74 7.80 -28.21
CA ASP A 181 -3.23 8.99 -27.52
C ASP A 181 -2.13 8.67 -26.50
N ARG A 182 -1.89 7.39 -26.19
CA ARG A 182 -0.81 6.90 -25.32
C ARG A 182 0.42 6.40 -26.09
N VAL A 183 0.47 6.65 -27.39
CA VAL A 183 1.62 6.27 -28.22
C VAL A 183 2.63 7.40 -28.20
N CYS A 184 3.89 7.07 -27.88
CA CYS A 184 5.01 8.00 -27.71
C CYS A 184 4.72 9.08 -26.64
N ASP A 185 4.13 8.69 -25.51
CA ASP A 185 3.80 9.59 -24.40
C ASP A 185 4.79 9.48 -23.22
N PHE A 186 5.87 8.72 -23.40
CA PHE A 186 6.89 8.38 -22.41
C PHE A 186 6.41 7.41 -21.31
N SER A 187 5.29 6.73 -21.52
CA SER A 187 4.73 5.69 -20.66
C SER A 187 4.62 4.36 -21.40
N ASP A 188 5.16 3.30 -20.80
CA ASP A 188 5.08 1.93 -21.36
C ASP A 188 3.73 1.28 -20.98
N ASP A 189 2.67 1.64 -21.70
CA ASP A 189 1.31 1.15 -21.48
C ASP A 189 1.12 -0.27 -22.05
N CYS A 190 1.80 -0.59 -23.14
CA CYS A 190 1.81 -1.94 -23.72
C CYS A 190 2.48 -2.98 -22.80
N GLY A 191 3.40 -2.53 -21.93
CA GLY A 191 4.23 -3.38 -21.07
C GLY A 191 5.44 -4.00 -21.77
N ASP A 192 5.55 -3.85 -23.09
CA ASP A 192 6.63 -4.31 -23.94
C ASP A 192 7.35 -3.15 -24.68
N ASN A 193 7.03 -1.91 -24.34
CA ASN A 193 7.59 -0.69 -24.91
C ASN A 193 7.34 -0.52 -26.43
N SER A 194 6.32 -1.18 -27.00
CA SER A 194 6.04 -1.08 -28.43
C SER A 194 5.18 0.13 -28.83
N ASP A 195 4.58 0.78 -27.86
CA ASP A 195 3.92 2.08 -27.93
C ASP A 195 4.89 3.27 -27.83
N GLU A 196 6.15 3.03 -27.45
CA GLU A 196 7.17 4.04 -27.19
C GLU A 196 8.31 4.07 -28.22
#